data_AF-A0A7V8WLT7-F1
#
_entry.id   AF-A0A7V8WLT7-F1
#
_cell.length_a   1.000
_cell.length_b   1.000
_cell.length_c   1.000
_cell.angle_alpha   90.00
_cell.angle_beta   90.00
_cell.angle_gamma   90.00
#
_symmetry.space_group_name_H-M   'P 1'
#
loop_
_entity.id
_entity.type
_entity.pdbx_description
1 polymer ?
#
loop_
_entity_poly.entity_id
_entity_poly.type
_entity_poly.pdbx_seq_one_letter_code
_entity_poly.pdbx_strand_id
1 'polypeptide(L)' 'MDDWIDEVCAALGIEQDVDADGLLDVSRVVAHQVERRAAPVTTYLIGLAAAQVGGDPEAAASAARIVTALANKRS' A
#
# COMPACT_ATOMS: atom_id res chain seq x y z
N MET A 1 -5.64 -5.12 -14.79
CA MET A 1 -5.43 -4.36 -13.54
C MET A 1 -4.15 -3.58 -13.71
N ASP A 2 -3.10 -4.26 -14.17
CA ASP A 2 -1.83 -3.68 -14.63
C ASP A 2 -2.04 -2.53 -15.62
N ASP A 3 -2.78 -2.74 -16.72
CA ASP A 3 -3.07 -1.67 -17.70
C ASP A 3 -3.69 -0.39 -17.07
N TRP A 4 -4.54 -0.55 -16.06
CA TRP A 4 -5.17 0.57 -15.36
C TRP A 4 -4.20 1.27 -14.40
N ILE A 5 -3.35 0.50 -13.74
CA ILE A 5 -2.31 1.04 -12.85
C ILE A 5 -1.29 1.82 -13.67
N ASP A 6 -0.89 1.31 -14.83
CA ASP A 6 0.01 1.98 -15.77
C ASP A 6 -0.58 3.31 -16.26
N GLU A 7 -1.87 3.31 -16.66
CA GLU A 7 -2.57 4.52 -17.09
C GLU A 7 -2.61 5.59 -15.99
N VAL A 8 -2.91 5.19 -14.75
CA VAL A 8 -2.96 6.09 -13.60
C VAL A 8 -1.56 6.60 -13.24
N CYS A 9 -0.53 5.74 -13.27
CA CYS A 9 0.85 6.15 -13.02
C CYS A 9 1.32 7.18 -14.06
N ALA A 10 1.02 6.93 -15.34
CA ALA A 10 1.32 7.88 -16.41
C ALA A 10 0.57 9.21 -16.22
N ALA A 11 -0.71 9.19 -15.85
CA ALA A 11 -1.50 10.40 -15.62
C ALA A 11 -1.02 11.22 -14.41
N LEU A 12 -0.46 10.57 -13.39
CA LEU A 12 0.05 11.19 -12.17
C LEU A 12 1.55 11.52 -12.21
N GLY A 13 2.26 11.13 -13.27
CA GLY A 13 3.71 11.32 -13.39
C GLY A 13 4.53 10.45 -12.43
N ILE A 14 4.03 9.26 -12.10
CA ILE A 14 4.72 8.28 -11.26
C ILE A 14 5.61 7.41 -12.16
N GLU A 15 6.92 7.48 -11.95
CA GLU A 15 7.92 6.71 -12.72
C GLU A 15 8.33 5.39 -12.03
N GLN A 16 7.84 5.15 -10.80
CA GLN A 16 8.21 3.99 -10.00
C GLN A 16 7.27 2.81 -10.28
N ASP A 17 7.84 1.61 -10.33
CA ASP A 17 7.08 0.37 -10.43
C ASP A 17 6.30 0.12 -9.12
N VAL A 18 4.97 0.04 -9.21
CA VAL A 18 4.11 -0.10 -8.05
C VAL A 18 3.82 -1.57 -7.80
N ASP A 19 4.22 -2.07 -6.62
CA ASP A 19 3.81 -3.40 -6.14
C ASP A 19 2.32 -3.42 -5.73
N ALA A 20 1.45 -3.53 -6.72
CA ALA A 20 0.01 -3.50 -6.54
C ALA A 20 -0.52 -4.73 -5.77
N ASP A 21 0.05 -5.91 -6.04
CA ASP A 21 -0.34 -7.14 -5.36
C ASP A 21 0.00 -7.06 -3.86
N GLY A 22 1.20 -6.58 -3.50
CA GLY A 22 1.58 -6.34 -2.11
C GLY A 22 0.66 -5.34 -1.40
N LEU A 23 0.26 -4.26 -2.08
CA LEU A 23 -0.71 -3.28 -1.55
C LEU A 23 -2.11 -3.86 -1.36
N LEU A 24 -2.58 -4.71 -2.28
CA LEU A 24 -3.87 -5.40 -2.16
C LEU A 24 -3.85 -6.45 -1.05
N ASP A 25 -2.71 -7.11 -0.83
CA ASP A 25 -2.54 -8.09 0.24
C ASP A 25 -2.61 -7.45 1.62
N VAL A 26 -1.88 -6.35 1.87
CA VAL A 26 -1.98 -5.63 3.15
C VAL A 26 -3.36 -5.02 3.36
N SER A 27 -3.99 -4.49 2.29
CA SER A 27 -5.37 -4.00 2.32
C SER A 27 -6.35 -5.09 2.76
N ARG A 28 -6.18 -6.31 2.22
CA ARG A 28 -6.97 -7.49 2.62
C ARG A 28 -6.76 -7.80 4.10
N VAL A 29 -5.53 -7.84 4.59
CA VAL A 29 -5.26 -8.11 6.02
C VAL A 29 -5.95 -7.06 6.90
N VAL A 30 -5.80 -5.77 6.60
CA VAL A 30 -6.40 -4.68 7.37
C VAL A 30 -7.94 -4.78 7.37
N ALA A 31 -8.54 -5.08 6.22
CA ALA A 31 -9.99 -5.23 6.12
C ALA A 31 -10.55 -6.36 6.99
N HIS A 32 -9.78 -7.45 7.18
CA HIS A 32 -10.19 -8.61 7.97
C HIS A 32 -9.85 -8.47 9.45
N GLN A 33 -8.67 -7.95 9.80
CA GLN A 33 -8.16 -7.92 11.18
C GLN A 33 -8.49 -6.63 11.93
N VAL A 34 -8.79 -5.53 11.23
CA VAL A 34 -9.10 -4.22 11.84
C VAL A 34 -10.55 -3.85 11.57
N GLU A 35 -10.85 -3.39 10.36
CA GLU A 35 -12.20 -3.22 9.82
C GLU A 35 -12.12 -2.85 8.34
N ARG A 36 -13.17 -3.16 7.56
CA ARG A 36 -13.19 -2.89 6.12
C ARG A 36 -12.96 -1.41 5.77
N ARG A 37 -13.37 -0.48 6.64
CA ARG A 37 -13.21 0.98 6.42
C ARG A 37 -11.76 1.45 6.59
N ALA A 38 -10.94 0.71 7.34
CA ALA A 38 -9.55 1.08 7.58
C ALA A 38 -8.66 0.84 6.34
N ALA A 39 -8.99 -0.14 5.49
CA ALA A 39 -8.19 -0.55 4.34
C ALA A 39 -7.73 0.62 3.43
N PRO A 40 -8.61 1.47 2.87
CA PRO A 40 -8.19 2.58 2.00
C PRO A 40 -7.39 3.67 2.73
N VAL A 41 -7.70 3.93 4.01
CA VAL A 41 -6.94 4.90 4.81
C VAL A 41 -5.52 4.39 5.03
N THR A 42 -5.38 3.08 5.30
CA THR A 42 -4.10 2.46 5.56
C THR A 42 -3.21 2.38 4.31
N THR A 43 -3.76 2.07 3.13
CA THR A 43 -2.97 2.08 1.89
C THR A 43 -2.48 3.48 1.53
N TYR A 44 -3.30 4.52 1.78
CA TYR A 44 -2.86 5.91 1.65
C TYR A 44 -1.70 6.25 2.60
N LEU A 45 -1.76 5.82 3.87
CA LEU A 45 -0.67 6.03 4.83
C LEU A 45 0.61 5.27 4.46
N ILE A 46 0.51 4.08 3.86
CA ILE A 46 1.66 3.34 3.32
C ILE A 46 2.33 4.17 2.23
N GLY A 47 1.56 4.68 1.27
CA GLY A 47 2.09 5.55 0.21
C GLY A 47 2.75 6.82 0.76
N LEU A 48 2.13 7.48 1.74
CA LEU A 48 2.73 8.64 2.41
C LEU A 48 4.05 8.30 3.12
N ALA A 49 4.12 7.17 3.84
CA ALA A 49 5.32 6.74 4.53
C ALA A 49 6.46 6.40 3.53
N ALA A 50 6.13 5.74 2.41
CA ALA A 50 7.09 5.44 1.36
C ALA A 50 7.67 6.73 0.74
N ALA A 51 6.81 7.71 0.45
CA ALA A 51 7.22 8.99 -0.10
C ALA A 51 8.20 9.76 0.80
N GLN A 52 8.11 9.61 2.13
CA GLN A 52 9.01 10.27 3.08
C GLN A 52 10.47 9.76 3.00
N VAL A 53 10.69 8.55 2.46
CA VAL A 53 12.02 7.91 2.41
C VAL A 53 12.52 7.70 0.97
N GLY A 54 11.94 8.42 0.00
CA GLY A 54 12.38 8.39 -1.40
C GLY A 54 11.40 7.76 -2.38
N GLY A 55 10.31 7.17 -1.89
CA GLY A 55 9.20 6.68 -2.73
C GLY A 55 9.53 5.43 -3.55
N ASP A 56 10.60 4.70 -3.23
CA ASP A 56 10.94 3.47 -3.95
C ASP A 56 9.99 2.29 -3.57
N PRO A 57 9.95 1.22 -4.39
CA PRO A 57 9.04 0.09 -4.15
C PRO A 57 9.32 -0.63 -2.82
N GLU A 58 10.58 -0.70 -2.38
CA GLU A 58 10.95 -1.33 -1.12
C GLU A 58 10.45 -0.52 0.09
N ALA A 59 10.42 0.81 -0.01
CA ALA A 59 9.86 1.68 1.02
C ALA A 59 8.36 1.41 1.23
N ALA A 60 7.61 1.23 0.15
CA ALA A 60 6.20 0.84 0.22
C ALA A 60 6.04 -0.57 0.81
N ALA A 61 6.86 -1.54 0.38
CA ALA A 61 6.85 -2.90 0.92
C ALA A 61 7.20 -2.95 2.41
N SER A 62 8.18 -2.15 2.85
CA SER A 62 8.57 -2.01 4.25
C SER A 62 7.44 -1.44 5.12
N ALA A 63 6.79 -0.36 4.65
CA ALA A 63 5.63 0.22 5.32
C ALA A 63 4.44 -0.77 5.37
N ALA A 64 4.19 -1.52 4.29
CA ALA A 64 3.17 -2.57 4.25
C ALA A 64 3.44 -3.70 5.26
N ARG A 65 4.71 -4.10 5.46
CA ARG A 65 5.11 -5.07 6.48
C ARG A 65 4.83 -4.56 7.90
N ILE A 66 5.13 -3.30 8.20
CA ILE A 66 4.83 -2.68 9.49
C ILE A 66 3.33 -2.69 9.75
N VAL A 67 2.53 -2.27 8.76
CA VAL A 67 1.06 -2.25 8.85
C VAL A 67 0.51 -3.65 9.09
N THR A 68 0.95 -4.64 8.31
CA THR A 68 0.52 -6.04 8.46
C THR A 68 0.80 -6.55 9.87
N ALA A 69 1.99 -6.26 10.42
CA ALA A 69 2.34 -6.64 11.78
C ALA A 69 1.47 -5.94 12.84
N LEU A 70 1.03 -4.70 12.61
CA LEU A 70 0.10 -3.99 13.50
C LEU A 70 -1.32 -4.56 13.43
N ALA A 71 -1.80 -4.87 12.22
CA ALA A 71 -3.12 -5.45 12.00
C ALA A 71 -3.23 -6.85 12.66
N ASN A 72 -2.20 -7.68 12.51
CA ASN A 72 -2.17 -9.03 13.10
C ASN A 72 -2.09 -9.05 14.64
N LYS A 73 -1.78 -7.92 15.29
CA LYS A 73 -1.83 -7.81 16.77
C LYS A 73 -3.22 -7.49 17.31
N ARG A 74 -4.20 -7.27 16.43
CA ARG A 74 -5.59 -6.91 16.79
C ARG A 74 -6.53 -8.12 16.83
N SER A 75 -6.05 -9.31 16.46
CA SER A 75 -6.77 -10.57 16.53
C SER A 75 -6.72 -11.25 17.89
#